data_AF-A0A530YAM4-F1
#
_entry.id   AF-A0A530YAM4-F1
#
_cell.length_a   1.000
_cell.length_b   1.000
_cell.length_c   1.000
_cell.angle_alpha   90.00
_cell.angle_beta   90.00
_cell.angle_gamma   90.00
#
_symmetry.space_group_name_H-M   'P 1'
#
loop_
_entity.id
_entity.type
_entity.pdbx_description
1 polymer ?
#
loop_
_entity_poly.entity_id
_entity_poly.type
_entity_poly.pdbx_seq_one_letter_code
_entity_poly.pdbx_strand_id
1 'polypeptide(L)'
;NFAWSSQGRGFFTGRAGRDQRDNEELVRVWYSKKNFGRRDRAIELANRLGKSPIHVALAYVLAQPFPSVPLIGPRTLDELEDSLQALDIALSPDDIAWLDGGSEQHRRTG
;
A
#
# COMPACT_ATOMS: atom_id res chain seq x y z
N ASN A 1 12.28 -11.25 -6.31
CA ASN A 1 11.17 -11.47 -5.36
C ASN A 1 9.89 -10.92 -5.97
N PHE A 2 8.97 -11.78 -6.40
CA PHE A 2 7.65 -11.34 -6.86
C PHE A 2 6.87 -10.83 -5.65
N ALA A 3 6.47 -9.56 -5.67
CA ALA A 3 5.53 -9.02 -4.69
C ALA A 3 4.15 -9.62 -5.00
N TRP A 4 3.82 -10.75 -4.38
CA TRP A 4 2.48 -11.29 -4.45
C TRP A 4 1.50 -10.29 -3.82
N SER A 5 0.50 -9.86 -4.60
CA SER A 5 -0.53 -8.88 -4.22
C SER A 5 0.01 -7.46 -3.97
N SER A 6 0.64 -6.85 -4.99
CA SER A 6 1.18 -5.48 -4.97
C SER A 6 0.17 -4.39 -4.57
N GLN A 7 -1.14 -4.64 -4.71
CA GLN A 7 -2.22 -3.74 -4.27
C GLN A 7 -3.06 -4.30 -3.10
N GLY A 8 -2.65 -5.41 -2.48
CA GLY A 8 -3.31 -5.96 -1.30
C GLY A 8 -4.76 -6.43 -1.53
N ARG A 9 -5.12 -6.87 -2.75
CA ARG A 9 -6.52 -7.22 -3.14
C ARG A 9 -7.56 -6.12 -2.80
N GLY A 10 -7.16 -4.85 -2.85
CA GLY A 10 -8.03 -3.73 -2.51
C GLY A 10 -8.02 -3.32 -1.03
N PHE A 11 -7.12 -3.87 -0.20
CA PHE A 11 -6.96 -3.49 1.21
C PHE A 11 -6.68 -1.99 1.43
N PHE A 12 -6.04 -1.34 0.47
CA PHE A 12 -5.75 0.10 0.50
C PHE A 12 -6.89 0.96 -0.06
N THR A 13 -8.06 0.39 -0.33
CA THR A 13 -9.24 1.13 -0.80
C THR A 13 -10.23 1.37 0.33
N GLY A 14 -11.29 2.14 0.05
CA GLY A 14 -12.43 2.32 0.95
C GLY A 14 -13.28 1.07 1.18
N ARG A 15 -13.02 -0.04 0.45
CA ARG A 15 -13.73 -1.33 0.56
C ARG A 15 -13.16 -2.26 1.64
N ALA A 16 -12.10 -1.82 2.33
CA ALA A 16 -11.39 -2.58 3.34
C ALA A 16 -11.28 -1.82 4.67
N GLY A 17 -12.29 -1.01 5.00
CA GLY A 17 -12.38 -0.34 6.28
C GLY A 17 -12.40 -1.34 7.44
N ARG A 18 -11.92 -0.95 8.62
CA ARG A 18 -11.79 -1.83 9.80
C ARG A 18 -13.09 -2.55 10.18
N ASP A 19 -14.23 -1.92 9.91
CA ASP A 19 -15.56 -2.42 10.23
C ASP A 19 -16.22 -3.18 9.07
N GLN A 20 -15.66 -3.12 7.86
CA GLN A 20 -16.16 -3.86 6.70
C GLN A 20 -15.61 -5.29 6.75
N ARG A 21 -16.48 -6.29 6.89
CA ARG A 21 -16.06 -7.69 7.04
C ARG A 21 -16.72 -8.64 6.05
N ASP A 22 -17.39 -8.10 5.04
CA ASP A 22 -18.19 -8.85 4.06
C ASP A 22 -17.33 -9.76 3.15
N ASN A 23 -16.02 -9.51 3.07
CA ASN A 23 -15.07 -10.35 2.35
C ASN A 23 -14.19 -11.15 3.32
N GLU A 24 -14.57 -12.40 3.56
CA GLU A 24 -13.88 -13.30 4.49
C GLU A 24 -12.40 -13.53 4.14
N GLU A 25 -12.06 -13.64 2.86
CA GLU A 25 -10.67 -13.83 2.42
C GLU A 25 -9.82 -12.60 2.77
N LEU A 26 -10.35 -11.40 2.48
CA LEU A 26 -9.69 -10.13 2.79
C LEU A 26 -9.48 -9.98 4.30
N VAL A 27 -10.50 -10.27 5.11
CA VAL A 27 -10.41 -10.23 6.58
C VAL A 27 -9.34 -11.20 7.06
N ARG A 28 -9.42 -12.46 6.67
CA ARG A 28 -8.48 -13.52 7.12
C ARG A 28 -7.03 -13.19 6.80
N VAL A 29 -6.75 -12.62 5.63
CA VAL A 29 -5.38 -12.41 5.15
C VAL A 29 -4.81 -11.05 5.58
N TRP A 30 -5.63 -10.00 5.58
CA TRP A 30 -5.14 -8.63 5.74
C TRP A 30 -5.50 -7.98 7.06
N TYR A 31 -6.52 -8.44 7.79
CA TYR A 31 -6.98 -7.71 8.99
C TYR A 31 -6.09 -8.04 10.18
N SER A 32 -5.12 -7.17 10.42
CA SER A 32 -4.25 -7.19 11.58
C SER A 32 -3.89 -5.78 12.01
N LYS A 33 -3.58 -5.58 13.30
CA LYS A 33 -3.13 -4.28 13.82
C LYS A 33 -1.95 -3.72 13.01
N LYS A 34 -1.01 -4.59 12.62
CA LYS A 34 0.18 -4.23 11.83
C LYS A 34 -0.21 -3.73 10.43
N ASN A 35 -1.05 -4.47 9.71
CA ASN A 35 -1.45 -4.09 8.35
C ASN A 35 -2.28 -2.82 8.34
N PHE A 36 -3.17 -2.64 9.32
CA PHE A 36 -3.90 -1.40 9.43
C PHE A 36 -2.99 -0.20 9.77
N GLY A 37 -1.94 -0.39 10.59
CA GLY A 37 -0.95 0.67 10.79
C GLY A 37 -0.25 1.08 9.49
N ARG A 38 0.08 0.12 8.62
CA ARG A 38 0.60 0.41 7.27
C ARG A 38 -0.43 1.12 6.38
N ARG A 39 -1.70 0.72 6.45
CA ARG A 39 -2.81 1.37 5.73
C ARG A 39 -2.98 2.82 6.15
N ASP A 40 -2.98 3.10 7.46
CA ASP A 40 -3.17 4.44 8.00
C ASP A 40 -2.04 5.39 7.52
N ARG A 41 -0.79 4.92 7.52
CA ARG A 41 0.35 5.68 6.99
C ARG A 41 0.30 5.89 5.49
N ALA A 42 -0.17 4.89 4.74
CA ALA A 42 -0.39 5.03 3.31
C ALA A 42 -1.50 6.06 3.01
N ILE A 43 -2.57 6.10 3.81
CA ILE A 43 -3.63 7.12 3.72
C ILE A 43 -3.06 8.51 4.01
N GLU A 44 -2.28 8.66 5.07
CA GLU A 44 -1.67 9.94 5.43
C GLU A 44 -0.75 10.47 4.32
N LEU A 45 0.14 9.63 3.79
CA LEU A 45 1.04 10.01 2.71
C LEU A 45 0.27 10.31 1.42
N ALA A 46 -0.73 9.50 1.08
CA ALA A 46 -1.59 9.72 -0.08
C ALA A 46 -2.29 11.08 -0.02
N ASN A 47 -2.81 11.48 1.15
CA ASN A 47 -3.41 12.79 1.35
C ASN A 47 -2.42 13.93 1.14
N ARG A 48 -1.17 13.78 1.63
CA ARG A 48 -0.10 14.78 1.41
C ARG A 48 0.28 14.92 -0.05
N LEU A 49 0.20 13.83 -0.82
CA LEU A 49 0.58 13.78 -2.24
C LEU A 49 -0.59 14.05 -3.19
N GLY A 50 -1.83 14.16 -2.69
CA GLY A 50 -3.02 14.27 -3.54
C GLY A 50 -3.26 13.01 -4.40
N LYS A 51 -2.91 11.84 -3.89
CA LYS A 51 -3.01 10.54 -4.58
C LYS A 51 -3.93 9.58 -3.82
N SER A 52 -4.23 8.42 -4.40
CA SER A 52 -4.96 7.36 -3.69
C SER A 52 -4.01 6.50 -2.85
N PRO A 53 -4.42 5.98 -1.68
CA PRO A 53 -3.57 5.10 -0.87
C PRO A 53 -3.16 3.81 -1.60
N ILE A 54 -3.96 3.35 -2.56
CA ILE A 54 -3.62 2.19 -3.40
C ILE A 54 -2.46 2.51 -4.36
N HIS A 55 -2.36 3.75 -4.84
CA HIS A 55 -1.24 4.19 -5.68
C HIS A 55 0.04 4.26 -4.86
N VAL A 56 -0.03 4.78 -3.63
CA VAL A 56 1.10 4.80 -2.69
C VAL A 56 1.59 3.40 -2.36
N ALA A 57 0.68 2.45 -2.14
CA ALA A 57 1.05 1.05 -1.91
C ALA A 57 1.78 0.42 -3.10
N LEU A 58 1.33 0.71 -4.33
CA LEU A 58 1.98 0.24 -5.55
C LEU A 58 3.36 0.91 -5.76
N ALA A 59 3.45 2.23 -5.53
CA ALA A 59 4.72 2.96 -5.59
C ALA A 59 5.76 2.43 -4.59
N TYR A 60 5.33 2.06 -3.38
CA TYR A 60 6.20 1.44 -2.38
C TYR A 60 6.83 0.13 -2.86
N VAL A 61 6.06 -0.69 -3.58
CA VAL A 61 6.57 -1.94 -4.17
C VAL A 61 7.59 -1.64 -5.26
N LEU A 62 7.31 -0.66 -6.12
CA LEU A 62 8.19 -0.23 -7.21
C LEU A 62 9.50 0.39 -6.72
N ALA A 63 9.47 1.05 -5.55
CA ALA A 63 10.64 1.72 -4.96
C ALA A 63 11.61 0.77 -4.23
N GLN A 64 11.33 -0.54 -4.18
CA GLN A 64 12.23 -1.49 -3.52
C GLN A 64 13.56 -1.64 -4.28
N PRO A 65 14.70 -1.88 -3.58
CA PRO A 65 16.03 -1.88 -4.19
C PRO A 65 16.30 -3.10 -5.11
N PHE A 66 15.37 -4.04 -5.19
CA PHE A 66 15.42 -5.19 -6.08
C PHE A 66 14.35 -5.04 -7.17
N PRO A 67 14.59 -5.52 -8.41
CA PRO A 67 13.60 -5.43 -9.48
C PRO A 67 12.29 -6.07 -9.03
N SER A 68 11.26 -5.24 -8.82
CA SER A 68 9.91 -5.68 -8.54
C SER A 68 9.08 -5.44 -9.80
N VAL A 69 8.43 -6.50 -10.29
CA VAL A 69 7.45 -6.40 -11.37
C VAL A 69 6.09 -6.56 -10.70
N PRO A 70 5.39 -5.46 -10.37
CA PRO A 70 4.07 -5.58 -9.77
C PRO A 70 3.09 -6.15 -10.79
N LEU A 71 2.48 -7.28 -10.43
CA LEU A 71 1.37 -7.84 -11.19
C LEU A 71 0.08 -7.12 -10.78
N ILE A 72 -0.47 -6.31 -11.67
CA ILE A 72 -1.80 -5.69 -11.54
C ILE A 72 -2.80 -6.48 -12.39
N GLY A 73 -4.03 -6.61 -11.91
CA GLY A 73 -5.11 -7.34 -12.60
C GLY A 73 -6.31 -6.45 -12.91
N PRO A 74 -6.16 -5.37 -13.71
CA PRO A 74 -7.27 -4.53 -14.10
C PRO A 74 -8.23 -5.30 -15.02
N ARG A 75 -9.53 -5.13 -14.83
CA ARG A 75 -10.61 -5.69 -15.66
C ARG A 75 -11.10 -4.68 -16.72
N THR A 76 -10.72 -3.41 -16.59
CA THR A 76 -11.07 -2.33 -17.52
C THR A 76 -9.84 -1.47 -17.86
N LEU A 77 -9.91 -0.69 -18.94
CA LEU A 77 -8.86 0.29 -19.28
C LEU A 77 -8.71 1.36 -18.19
N ASP A 78 -9.82 1.85 -17.65
CA ASP A 78 -9.81 2.82 -16.56
C ASP A 78 -9.08 2.31 -15.31
N GLU A 79 -9.23 1.02 -14.96
CA GLU A 79 -8.50 0.40 -13.85
C GLU A 79 -6.99 0.28 -14.12
N LEU A 80 -6.61 0.10 -15.40
CA LEU A 80 -5.22 0.12 -15.82
C LEU A 80 -4.64 1.53 -15.72
N GLU A 81 -5.32 2.53 -16.27
CA GLU A 81 -4.91 3.94 -16.22
C GLU A 81 -4.79 4.44 -14.78
N ASP A 82 -5.74 4.09 -13.92
CA ASP A 82 -5.66 4.40 -12.48
C ASP A 82 -4.42 3.76 -11.84
N SER A 83 -4.11 2.50 -12.17
CA SER A 83 -2.91 1.83 -11.64
C SER A 83 -1.62 2.50 -12.11
N LEU A 84 -1.59 3.07 -13.32
CA LEU A 84 -0.42 3.78 -13.84
C LEU A 84 -0.11 5.08 -13.09
N GLN A 85 -1.08 5.67 -12.38
CA GLN A 85 -0.83 6.87 -11.56
C GLN A 85 0.19 6.66 -10.43
N ALA A 86 0.47 5.41 -10.06
CA ALA A 86 1.53 5.07 -9.10
C ALA A 86 2.93 5.34 -9.64
N LEU A 87 3.12 5.37 -10.97
CA LEU A 87 4.41 5.65 -11.61
C LEU A 87 4.84 7.10 -11.45
N ASP A 88 3.89 8.02 -11.21
CA ASP A 88 4.16 9.43 -10.96
C ASP A 88 4.60 9.71 -9.51
N ILE A 89 4.61 8.69 -8.64
CA ILE A 89 4.93 8.82 -7.21
C ILE A 89 6.39 8.47 -6.99
N ALA A 90 7.23 9.49 -6.80
CA ALA A 90 8.60 9.34 -6.34
C ALA A 90 8.64 9.33 -4.80
N LEU A 91 8.91 8.16 -4.20
CA LEU A 91 9.05 8.02 -2.75
C LEU A 91 10.49 8.30 -2.33
N SER A 92 10.67 9.17 -1.33
CA SER A 92 11.96 9.36 -0.69
C SER A 92 12.32 8.16 0.21
N PRO A 93 13.59 7.98 0.60
CA PRO A 93 13.97 6.99 1.60
C PRO A 93 13.18 7.12 2.92
N ASP A 94 12.88 8.34 3.32
CA ASP A 94 12.08 8.62 4.52
C ASP A 94 10.62 8.19 4.36
N ASP A 95 10.02 8.38 3.17
CA ASP A 95 8.67 7.90 2.88
C ASP A 95 8.61 6.36 2.92
N ILE A 96 9.62 5.69 2.37
CA ILE A 96 9.73 4.22 2.40
C ILE A 96 9.83 3.72 3.85
N ALA A 97 10.70 4.33 4.66
CA ALA A 97 10.87 3.99 6.07
C ALA A 97 9.60 4.25 6.88
N TRP A 98 8.92 5.37 6.61
CA TRP A 98 7.62 5.71 7.19
C TRP A 98 6.58 4.63 6.89
N LEU A 99 6.43 4.25 5.61
CA LEU A 99 5.45 3.25 5.18
C LEU A 99 5.70 1.87 5.82
N ASP A 100 6.95 1.41 5.89
CA ASP A 100 7.25 0.08 6.44
C ASP A 100 7.05 0.01 7.97
N GLY A 101 7.64 0.95 8.69
CA GLY A 101 7.79 0.87 10.14
C GLY A 101 7.11 1.99 10.91
N GLY A 102 7.14 3.23 10.40
CA GLY A 102 6.90 4.42 11.22
C GLY A 102 7.82 4.45 12.46
N SER A 103 7.66 5.42 13.36
CA SER A 103 8.51 5.63 14.55
C SER A 103 8.64 4.47 15.56
N GLU A 104 8.11 3.28 15.27
CA GLU A 104 8.34 2.05 16.03
C GLU A 104 9.79 1.52 15.93
N GLN A 105 10.62 2.05 15.01
CA GLN A 105 12.06 1.72 14.97
C GLN A 105 12.92 2.54 15.93
N HIS A 106 12.40 3.58 16.60
CA HIS A 106 13.15 4.36 17.59
C HIS A 106 13.02 3.82 19.04
N ARG A 107 12.21 2.76 19.26
CA ARG A 107 11.89 2.22 20.60
C ARG A 107 12.58 0.88 20.92
N ARG A 108 13.58 0.46 20.12
CA ARG A 108 14.35 -0.79 20.31
C ARG A 108 15.83 -0.58 20.64
N THR A 109 16.21 0.64 20.97
CA THR A 109 17.51 0.99 21.56
C THR A 109 17.23 1.78 22.83
N GLY A 110 16.96 1.04 23.91
CA GLY A 110 16.74 1.54 25.26
C GLY A 110 16.84 0.37 26.22
#